data_AF-A0A662H2Z9-F1
#
_entry.id   AF-A0A662H2Z9-F1
#
_cell.length_a   1.000
_cell.length_b   1.000
_cell.length_c   1.000
_cell.angle_alpha   90.00
_cell.angle_beta   90.00
_cell.angle_gamma   90.00
#
_symmetry.space_group_name_H-M   'P 1'
#
loop_
_entity.id
_entity.type
_entity.pdbx_description
1 polymer ?
#
loop_
_entity_poly.entity_id
_entity_poly.type
_entity_poly.pdbx_seq_one_letter_code
_entity_poly.pdbx_strand_id
1 'polypeptide(L)'
;MKPHTMLVLAVLTAAIVYIATLELVPQRGGGAVQGGGELTFTPGGEVEVTVCLEREGEPLRNSWTAVEVRDPNETVVWIDQLLTDKKGCVVVKFRLRSDAVEGVYKVYVSAPEARRVVEFRVKRG
;
A
#
# COMPACT_ATOMS: atom_id res chain seq x y z
N MET A 1 35.66 -30.08 42.33
CA MET A 1 34.45 -30.17 41.49
C MET A 1 34.64 -29.26 40.29
N LYS A 2 34.65 -29.82 39.07
CA LYS A 2 34.91 -29.08 37.82
C LYS A 2 33.55 -28.56 37.31
N PRO A 3 33.37 -27.28 36.98
CA PRO A 3 32.12 -26.85 36.36
C PRO A 3 32.09 -27.38 34.92
N HIS A 4 31.05 -28.16 34.61
CA HIS A 4 30.73 -28.53 33.23
C HIS A 4 30.25 -27.28 32.50
N THR A 5 30.99 -26.87 31.48
CA THR A 5 30.58 -25.82 30.54
C THR A 5 29.32 -26.28 29.81
N MET A 6 28.17 -25.69 30.14
CA MET A 6 26.93 -25.84 29.39
C MET A 6 27.10 -25.21 28.01
N LEU A 7 27.00 -26.00 26.95
CA LEU A 7 26.90 -25.53 25.58
C LEU A 7 25.48 -24.97 25.37
N VAL A 8 25.32 -23.64 25.43
CA VAL A 8 24.07 -22.98 25.05
C VAL A 8 24.00 -22.98 23.53
N LEU A 9 23.15 -23.83 22.94
CA LEU A 9 22.77 -23.72 21.52
C LEU A 9 22.00 -22.41 21.34
N ALA A 10 22.65 -21.37 20.83
CA ALA A 10 21.97 -20.16 20.38
C ALA A 10 21.17 -20.51 19.12
N VAL A 11 19.84 -20.63 19.26
CA VAL A 11 18.94 -20.68 18.10
C VAL A 11 18.86 -19.25 17.56
N LEU A 12 19.63 -18.96 16.52
CA LEU A 12 19.51 -17.73 15.73
C LEU A 12 18.19 -17.79 14.97
N THR A 13 17.11 -17.26 15.55
CA THR A 13 15.91 -16.93 14.76
C THR A 13 16.26 -15.73 13.88
N ALA A 14 16.56 -15.98 12.61
CA ALA A 14 16.59 -14.92 11.61
C ALA A 14 15.21 -14.25 11.57
N ALA A 15 15.14 -12.96 11.87
CA ALA A 15 13.91 -12.19 11.71
C ALA A 15 13.72 -11.96 10.20
N ILE A 16 12.77 -12.67 9.60
CA ILE A 16 12.39 -12.43 8.20
C ILE A 16 11.76 -11.04 8.12
N VAL A 17 12.35 -10.14 7.34
CA VAL A 17 11.86 -8.76 7.16
C VAL A 17 11.08 -8.67 5.86
N TYR A 18 9.83 -8.22 5.96
CA TYR A 18 8.96 -7.90 4.82
C TYR A 18 8.75 -6.39 4.76
N ILE A 19 9.00 -5.80 3.59
CA ILE A 19 8.75 -4.38 3.34
C ILE A 19 7.67 -4.28 2.28
N ALA A 20 6.62 -3.52 2.60
CA ALA A 20 5.63 -3.08 1.62
C ALA A 20 5.74 -1.56 1.53
N THR A 21 6.17 -1.07 0.35
CA THR A 21 6.10 0.35 0.02
C THR A 21 4.77 0.62 -0.68
N LEU A 22 4.15 1.73 -0.31
CA LEU A 22 2.85 2.14 -0.84
C LEU A 22 2.93 3.61 -1.20
N GLU A 23 2.87 3.89 -2.50
CA GLU A 23 2.99 5.23 -3.04
C GLU A 23 1.72 5.59 -3.82
N LEU A 24 1.24 6.80 -3.61
CA LEU A 24 0.13 7.39 -4.35
C LEU A 24 0.70 8.41 -5.33
N VAL A 25 0.42 8.22 -6.62
CA VAL A 25 0.99 9.05 -7.68
C VAL A 25 -0.11 9.89 -8.32
N PRO A 26 -0.11 11.23 -8.16
CA PRO A 26 -1.06 12.08 -8.87
C PRO A 26 -0.76 12.09 -10.38
N GLN A 27 -1.75 11.77 -11.21
CA GLN A 27 -1.58 11.84 -12.67
C GLN A 27 -1.66 13.30 -13.14
N ARG A 28 -0.65 13.74 -13.90
CA ARG A 28 -0.61 15.08 -14.49
C ARG A 28 -1.83 15.26 -15.41
N GLY A 29 -2.71 16.21 -15.05
CA GLY A 29 -3.94 16.52 -15.78
C GLY A 29 -5.22 16.28 -14.96
N GLY A 30 -5.14 15.60 -13.81
CA GLY A 30 -6.26 15.33 -12.92
C GLY A 30 -6.17 16.07 -11.59
N GLY A 31 -6.24 17.41 -11.61
CA GLY A 31 -6.62 18.25 -10.44
C GLY A 31 -5.89 18.04 -9.11
N ALA A 32 -4.71 17.40 -9.09
CA ALA A 32 -4.02 17.10 -7.84
C ALA A 32 -3.11 18.25 -7.41
N VAL A 33 -3.32 18.76 -6.19
CA VAL A 33 -2.46 19.78 -5.57
C VAL A 33 -1.63 19.09 -4.48
N GLN A 34 -0.31 19.09 -4.64
CA GLN A 34 0.61 18.56 -3.65
C GLN A 34 0.94 19.67 -2.64
N GLY A 35 0.20 19.71 -1.52
CA GLY A 35 0.46 20.61 -0.41
C GLY A 35 0.95 19.82 0.81
N GLY A 36 2.26 19.86 1.09
CA GLY A 36 2.80 19.45 2.39
C GLY A 36 2.57 17.99 2.82
N GLY A 37 2.54 17.04 1.87
CA GLY A 37 2.47 15.60 2.16
C GLY A 37 1.07 14.97 2.14
N GLU A 38 0.00 15.78 2.10
CA GLU A 38 -1.37 15.28 1.89
C GLU A 38 -1.71 15.35 0.39
N LEU A 39 -1.99 14.20 -0.23
CA LEU A 39 -2.41 14.14 -1.63
C LEU A 39 -3.90 14.45 -1.73
N THR A 40 -4.24 15.51 -2.46
CA THR A 40 -5.63 15.92 -2.69
C THR A 40 -6.02 15.68 -4.13
N PHE A 41 -7.17 15.05 -4.36
CA PHE A 41 -7.78 14.81 -5.67
C PHE A 41 -9.15 15.50 -5.77
N THR A 42 -9.59 15.78 -6.99
CA THR A 42 -10.96 16.26 -7.25
C THR A 42 -11.91 15.09 -7.54
N PRO A 43 -13.22 15.22 -7.27
CA PRO A 43 -14.21 14.29 -7.79
C PRO A 43 -14.05 14.13 -9.32
N GLY A 44 -14.17 12.90 -9.82
CA GLY A 44 -13.88 12.59 -11.22
C GLY A 44 -12.39 12.46 -11.57
N GLY A 45 -11.47 12.70 -10.62
CA GLY A 45 -10.03 12.54 -10.79
C GLY A 45 -9.58 11.07 -10.88
N GLU A 46 -8.41 10.84 -11.47
CA GLU A 46 -7.77 9.52 -11.51
C GLU A 46 -6.74 9.41 -10.38
N VAL A 47 -6.77 8.28 -9.68
CA VAL A 47 -5.85 7.93 -8.61
C VAL A 47 -5.03 6.73 -9.08
N GLU A 48 -3.70 6.83 -8.94
CA GLU A 48 -2.78 5.72 -9.16
C GLU A 48 -2.15 5.31 -7.83
N VAL A 49 -2.16 4.02 -7.55
CA VAL A 49 -1.54 3.42 -6.37
C VAL A 49 -0.49 2.43 -6.83
N THR A 50 0.74 2.59 -6.38
CA THR A 50 1.81 1.62 -6.57
C THR A 50 2.12 0.93 -5.24
N VAL A 51 2.05 -0.39 -5.24
CA VAL A 51 2.46 -1.24 -4.12
C VAL A 51 3.68 -2.04 -4.57
N CYS A 52 4.77 -2.02 -3.82
CA CYS A 52 5.87 -2.95 -4.03
C CYS A 52 6.11 -3.79 -2.77
N LEU A 53 6.32 -5.08 -2.97
CA LEU A 53 6.57 -6.06 -1.92
C LEU A 53 7.99 -6.60 -2.04
N GLU A 54 8.70 -6.58 -0.92
CA GLU A 54 10.05 -7.10 -0.80
C GLU A 54 10.16 -8.04 0.40
N ARG A 55 10.98 -9.07 0.26
CA ARG A 55 11.43 -9.95 1.34
C ARG A 55 12.94 -9.95 1.35
N GLU A 56 13.51 -9.52 2.48
CA GLU A 56 14.97 -9.51 2.67
C GLU A 56 15.71 -8.71 1.58
N GLY A 57 15.09 -7.64 1.06
CA GLY A 57 15.63 -6.79 -0.01
C GLY A 57 15.43 -7.32 -1.43
N GLU A 58 14.78 -8.48 -1.58
CA GLU A 58 14.45 -9.07 -2.88
C GLU A 58 12.97 -8.86 -3.22
N PRO A 59 12.62 -8.51 -4.48
CA PRO A 59 11.24 -8.30 -4.89
C PRO A 59 10.44 -9.60 -4.84
N LEU A 60 9.29 -9.57 -4.17
CA LEU A 60 8.33 -10.67 -4.11
C LEU A 60 7.48 -10.69 -5.38
N ARG A 61 7.78 -11.59 -6.30
CA ARG A 61 7.10 -11.73 -7.62
C ARG A 61 5.96 -12.73 -7.54
N ASN A 62 4.92 -12.53 -8.36
CA ASN A 62 3.74 -13.40 -8.41
C ASN A 62 3.09 -13.61 -7.03
N SER A 63 3.15 -12.60 -6.15
CA SER A 63 2.44 -12.61 -4.87
C SER A 63 1.11 -11.86 -5.00
N TRP A 64 0.06 -12.43 -4.42
CA TRP A 64 -1.28 -11.84 -4.44
C TRP A 64 -1.32 -10.59 -3.56
N THR A 65 -1.74 -9.48 -4.15
CA THR A 65 -1.93 -8.19 -3.49
C THR A 65 -3.35 -7.70 -3.73
N ALA A 66 -4.11 -7.50 -2.66
CA ALA A 66 -5.42 -6.88 -2.68
C ALA A 66 -5.29 -5.40 -2.32
N VAL A 67 -6.02 -4.55 -3.05
CA VAL A 67 -6.13 -3.11 -2.80
C VAL A 67 -7.61 -2.75 -2.69
N GLU A 68 -8.01 -2.17 -1.58
CA GLU A 68 -9.39 -1.74 -1.28
C GLU A 68 -9.39 -0.26 -0.93
N VAL A 69 -10.30 0.51 -1.52
CA VAL A 69 -10.44 1.94 -1.28
C VAL A 69 -11.78 2.20 -0.63
N ARG A 70 -11.75 2.88 0.52
CA ARG A 70 -12.95 3.33 1.24
C ARG A 70 -13.09 4.84 1.22
N ASP A 71 -14.33 5.27 1.07
CA ASP A 71 -14.71 6.68 1.21
C ASP A 71 -14.76 7.11 2.70
N PRO A 72 -15.02 8.40 2.99
CA PRO A 72 -15.09 8.90 4.37
C PRO A 72 -16.22 8.29 5.21
N ASN A 73 -17.21 7.66 4.57
CA ASN A 73 -18.30 6.94 5.24
C ASN A 73 -17.97 5.45 5.42
N GLU A 74 -16.72 5.04 5.21
CA GLU A 74 -16.25 3.66 5.25
C GLU A 74 -16.91 2.74 4.20
N THR A 75 -17.47 3.32 3.14
CA THR A 75 -18.04 2.57 2.02
C THR A 75 -16.93 2.16 1.05
N VAL A 76 -16.89 0.88 0.67
CA VAL A 76 -15.97 0.39 -0.36
C VAL A 76 -16.36 0.97 -1.71
N VAL A 77 -15.50 1.82 -2.27
CA VAL A 77 -15.72 2.49 -3.57
C VAL A 77 -14.91 1.86 -4.69
N TRP A 78 -13.86 1.11 -4.36
CA TRP A 78 -13.06 0.39 -5.33
C TRP A 78 -12.33 -0.78 -4.65
N ILE A 79 -12.20 -1.90 -5.35
CA ILE A 79 -11.43 -3.07 -4.89
C ILE A 79 -10.89 -3.84 -6.08
N ASP A 80 -9.65 -4.31 -5.97
CA ASP A 80 -9.04 -5.21 -6.95
C ASP A 80 -7.98 -6.10 -6.29
N GLN A 81 -7.61 -7.18 -6.99
CA GLN A 81 -6.59 -8.13 -6.56
C GLN A 81 -5.69 -8.50 -7.75
N LEU A 82 -4.39 -8.26 -7.61
CA LEU A 82 -3.41 -8.47 -8.67
C LEU A 82 -2.18 -9.23 -8.16
N LEU A 83 -1.47 -9.86 -9.08
CA LEU A 83 -0.16 -10.45 -8.82
C LEU A 83 0.94 -9.43 -9.04
N THR A 84 1.91 -9.38 -8.13
CA THR A 84 3.13 -8.57 -8.29
C THR A 84 3.93 -8.99 -9.52
N ASP A 85 4.47 -8.00 -10.22
CA ASP A 85 5.25 -8.19 -11.42
C ASP A 85 6.70 -8.66 -11.14
N LYS A 86 7.55 -8.65 -12.17
CA LYS A 86 8.98 -8.99 -12.05
C LYS A 86 9.80 -8.06 -11.15
N LYS A 87 9.29 -6.88 -10.81
CA LYS A 87 9.89 -5.94 -9.86
C LYS A 87 9.26 -6.06 -8.47
N GLY A 88 8.34 -6.99 -8.27
CA GLY A 88 7.63 -7.16 -7.00
C GLY A 88 6.54 -6.12 -6.79
N CYS A 89 6.08 -5.45 -7.86
CA CYS A 89 5.13 -4.34 -7.74
C CYS A 89 3.79 -4.64 -8.41
N VAL A 90 2.73 -4.02 -7.90
CA VAL A 90 1.44 -3.85 -8.59
C VAL A 90 1.15 -2.35 -8.73
N VAL A 91 0.63 -1.96 -9.89
CA VAL A 91 0.16 -0.60 -10.14
C VAL A 91 -1.32 -0.68 -10.44
N VAL A 92 -2.13 0.02 -9.66
CA VAL A 92 -3.57 0.10 -9.88
C VAL A 92 -3.98 1.53 -10.18
N LYS A 93 -4.92 1.67 -11.10
CA LYS A 93 -5.47 2.96 -11.54
C LYS A 93 -6.97 2.89 -11.44
N PHE A 94 -7.57 3.87 -10.78
CA PHE A 94 -9.01 3.98 -10.70
C PHE A 94 -9.44 5.43 -10.78
N ARG A 95 -10.66 5.63 -11.27
CA ARG A 95 -11.26 6.96 -11.38
C ARG A 95 -12.30 7.13 -10.28
N LEU A 96 -12.16 8.21 -9.52
CA LEU A 96 -13.19 8.62 -8.56
C LEU A 96 -14.47 8.96 -9.34
N ARG A 97 -15.62 8.66 -8.75
CA ARG A 97 -16.90 9.12 -9.32
C ARG A 97 -16.92 10.65 -9.40
N SER A 98 -17.62 11.21 -10.39
CA SER A 98 -17.78 12.67 -10.54
C SER A 98 -18.52 13.31 -9.36
N ASP A 99 -19.31 12.52 -8.63
CA ASP A 99 -20.03 12.89 -7.41
C ASP A 99 -19.38 12.30 -6.14
N ALA A 100 -18.09 11.93 -6.20
CA ALA A 100 -17.36 11.40 -5.04
C ALA A 100 -17.51 12.32 -3.81
N VAL A 101 -17.80 11.70 -2.67
CA VAL A 101 -17.93 12.38 -1.38
C VAL A 101 -16.62 13.07 -1.05
N GLU A 102 -16.65 14.31 -0.57
CA GLU A 102 -15.45 15.01 -0.11
C GLU A 102 -15.01 14.48 1.26
N GLY A 103 -13.70 14.44 1.50
CA GLY A 103 -13.14 13.99 2.77
C GLY A 103 -11.89 13.14 2.60
N VAL A 104 -11.54 12.41 3.65
CA VAL A 104 -10.36 11.54 3.69
C VAL A 104 -10.76 10.12 3.28
N TYR A 105 -10.13 9.62 2.22
CA TYR A 105 -10.26 8.27 1.72
C TYR A 105 -9.12 7.42 2.25
N LYS A 106 -9.38 6.13 2.47
CA LYS A 106 -8.38 5.17 2.94
C LYS A 106 -8.15 4.12 1.87
N VAL A 107 -6.89 3.88 1.54
CA VAL A 107 -6.45 2.80 0.67
C VAL A 107 -5.82 1.72 1.53
N TYR A 108 -6.52 0.61 1.66
CA TYR A 108 -6.06 -0.58 2.34
C TYR A 108 -5.35 -1.49 1.34
N VAL A 109 -4.16 -1.95 1.71
CA VAL A 109 -3.37 -2.89 0.93
C VAL A 109 -3.10 -4.11 1.79
N SER A 110 -3.36 -5.29 1.23
CA SER A 110 -3.15 -6.56 1.91
C SER A 110 -2.50 -7.56 0.97
N ALA A 111 -1.40 -8.15 1.42
CA ALA A 111 -0.74 -9.32 0.87
C ALA A 111 -0.64 -10.38 1.99
N PRO A 112 -0.35 -11.66 1.67
CA PRO A 112 -0.11 -12.68 2.70
C PRO A 112 0.93 -12.24 3.75
N GLU A 113 1.94 -11.48 3.33
CA GLU A 113 3.10 -11.11 4.13
C GLU A 113 3.00 -9.72 4.78
N ALA A 114 2.10 -8.85 4.29
CA ALA A 114 2.07 -7.45 4.70
C ALA A 114 0.67 -6.82 4.61
N ARG A 115 0.43 -5.85 5.50
CA ARG A 115 -0.74 -4.96 5.44
C ARG A 115 -0.29 -3.51 5.60
N ARG A 116 -0.89 -2.59 4.82
CA ARG A 116 -0.64 -1.15 4.87
C ARG A 116 -1.92 -0.37 4.63
N VAL A 117 -1.95 0.86 5.13
CA VAL A 117 -3.01 1.83 4.87
C VAL A 117 -2.38 3.16 4.54
N VAL A 118 -2.87 3.82 3.50
CA VAL A 118 -2.53 5.22 3.19
C VAL A 118 -3.80 6.01 2.98
N GLU A 119 -3.69 7.32 3.16
CA GLU A 119 -4.82 8.24 3.05
C GLU A 119 -4.59 9.24 1.93
N PHE A 120 -5.68 9.64 1.28
CA PHE A 120 -5.72 10.79 0.39
C PHE A 120 -7.00 11.58 0.62
N ARG A 121 -6.98 12.86 0.27
CA ARG A 121 -8.13 13.75 0.39
C ARG A 121 -8.85 13.88 -0.95
N VAL A 122 -10.17 13.96 -0.91
CA VAL A 122 -11.01 14.41 -2.02
C VAL A 122 -11.65 15.73 -1.65
N LYS A 123 -11.53 16.72 -2.53
CA LYS A 123 -12.14 18.05 -2.37
C LYS A 123 -12.47 18.64 -3.73
N ARG A 124 -13.62 19.32 -3.89
CA ARG A 124 -13.89 20.11 -5.10
C ARG A 124 -12.88 21.26 -5.19
N GLY A 125 -12.40 21.47 -6.42
CA GLY A 125 -11.52 22.60 -6.76
C GLY A 125 -12.25 23.93 -6.70
#